data_AF-F6K747-F1
#
_entry.id   AF-F6K747-F1
#
_cell.length_a   1.000
_cell.length_b   1.000
_cell.length_c   1.000
_cell.angle_alpha   90.00
_cell.angle_beta   90.00
_cell.angle_gamma   90.00
#
_symmetry.space_group_name_H-M   'P 1'
#
loop_
_entity.id
_entity.type
_entity.pdbx_description
1 polymer ?
#
loop_
_entity_poly.entity_id
_entity_poly.type
_entity_poly.pdbx_seq_one_letter_code
_entity_poly.pdbx_strand_id
1 'polypeptide(L)'
;MSPPSDLLDRLLAAPGDQDFALLHRPESGTPGTVDVLLGEVSHPVTLAGLPLPEGRGTRGHETLVLVPYRQLAERDFAAPDDGSPLIALTVTEQAELPLGDVLERLPDTPVGMSGHRFDLSDDEYAEKVRRVVADEIGTGEGANFVLRRTLHADLDGYTPHTALAVFRRLTAVEHSAYWTFVIHVGGRAFVGATPERHISVRRGHAVMNPISGTYRYPPGGADLAGLTAFLQDRKETDELYMVLDEELKMMSRVCEPGVRVTGPRLKEMARLAHTEYFIEGRTRRDLRDILRETLFAPTVIGSPVESAARAIQRHEPQGRGYYSGVAALISSEPGGGRSLDSAILIRTADIAADGRLRLAVGATLVRHSSPRAEAAETRAKAAGLLHALGGAAGPDVPPLPTARSGDRPEVREALRGRNADIADFWLGATPPGALRVPELKGRKILVVDAEDAFTAMIVQQLEALGPTAEVLRYDRLHGRLDGFDAVVMGPGPGDPQDTADPKIAALDAAVAQLLRDRLPFLAVCLSHQVLSRRLGLPLIRRAEPNQGLQRAIDLFGRRERVGYYNRF
;
A
#
# COMPACT_ATOMS: atom_id res chain seq x y z
N MET A 1 41.70 9.94 27.71
CA MET A 1 41.17 10.43 26.42
C MET A 1 39.79 9.84 26.28
N SER A 2 38.72 10.65 26.33
CA SER A 2 37.38 10.15 26.00
C SER A 2 37.42 9.55 24.59
N PRO A 3 36.74 8.43 24.32
CA PRO A 3 36.65 7.90 22.97
C PRO A 3 36.14 9.00 22.03
N PRO A 4 36.55 9.01 20.75
CA PRO A 4 35.99 9.94 19.78
C PRO A 4 34.46 9.79 19.78
N SER A 5 33.76 10.92 19.96
CA SER A 5 32.29 10.99 19.92
C SER A 5 31.79 10.32 18.64
N ASP A 6 30.96 9.29 18.77
CA ASP A 6 30.38 8.64 17.60
C ASP A 6 29.29 9.54 16.96
N LEU A 7 28.73 9.11 15.82
CA LEU A 7 27.74 9.90 15.08
C LEU A 7 26.49 10.19 15.91
N LEU A 8 26.06 9.25 16.76
CA LEU A 8 24.86 9.45 17.58
C LEU A 8 25.13 10.47 18.69
N ASP A 9 26.27 10.41 19.35
CA ASP A 9 26.62 11.38 20.40
C ASP A 9 26.70 12.81 19.85
N ARG A 10 27.23 12.99 18.63
CA ARG A 10 27.22 14.30 17.93
C ARG A 10 25.81 14.76 17.59
N LEU A 11 24.96 13.85 17.12
CA LEU A 11 23.58 14.16 16.83
C LEU A 11 22.83 14.59 18.10
N LEU A 12 23.01 13.86 19.20
CA LEU A 12 22.35 14.14 20.48
C LEU A 12 22.83 15.44 21.14
N ALA A 13 24.03 15.92 20.83
CA ALA A 13 24.52 17.20 21.35
C ALA A 13 23.75 18.42 20.79
N ALA A 14 23.30 18.34 19.52
CA ALA A 14 22.61 19.45 18.85
C ALA A 14 21.67 18.93 17.73
N PRO A 15 20.58 18.22 18.08
CA PRO A 15 19.71 17.60 17.06
C PRO A 15 18.85 18.63 16.30
N GLY A 16 18.72 19.86 16.81
CA GLY A 16 17.99 20.95 16.15
C GLY A 16 18.74 21.60 15.00
N ASP A 17 20.06 21.47 14.96
CA ASP A 17 20.92 22.10 13.95
C ASP A 17 21.21 21.16 12.77
N GLN A 18 20.62 19.96 12.77
CA GLN A 18 20.95 18.87 11.86
C GLN A 18 19.68 18.23 11.30
N ASP A 19 19.69 17.90 10.02
CA ASP A 19 18.72 17.02 9.39
C ASP A 19 19.19 15.57 9.52
N PHE A 20 18.32 14.70 10.03
CA PHE A 20 18.71 13.34 10.37
C PHE A 20 17.55 12.34 10.27
N ALA A 21 17.91 11.06 10.26
CA ALA A 21 16.98 9.97 10.47
C ALA A 21 17.58 8.87 11.34
N LEU A 22 16.80 8.34 12.28
CA LEU A 22 17.06 7.06 12.94
C LEU A 22 16.04 6.04 12.43
N LEU A 23 16.52 4.94 11.86
CA LEU A 23 15.67 3.91 11.26
C LEU A 23 15.98 2.54 11.89
N HIS A 24 15.00 1.96 12.58
CA HIS A 24 15.04 0.56 13.01
C HIS A 24 14.23 -0.29 12.02
N ARG A 25 14.92 -1.13 11.25
CA ARG A 25 14.36 -1.88 10.10
C ARG A 25 14.62 -3.40 10.23
N PRO A 26 14.02 -4.08 11.22
CA PRO A 26 14.39 -5.45 11.59
C PRO A 26 14.14 -6.50 10.49
N GLU A 27 13.23 -6.22 9.55
CA GLU A 27 12.90 -7.15 8.45
C GLU A 27 13.75 -6.95 7.19
N SER A 28 14.31 -5.75 6.99
CA SER A 28 14.92 -5.34 5.71
C SER A 28 16.33 -4.74 5.84
N GLY A 29 16.73 -4.32 7.04
CA GLY A 29 18.07 -3.87 7.42
C GLY A 29 18.84 -4.96 8.18
N THR A 30 19.86 -4.55 8.93
CA THR A 30 20.61 -5.46 9.80
C THR A 30 19.78 -5.72 11.08
N PRO A 31 19.47 -6.99 11.43
CA PRO A 31 18.68 -7.27 12.62
C PRO A 31 19.35 -6.78 13.91
N GLY A 32 18.58 -6.12 14.78
CA GLY A 32 19.07 -5.66 16.08
C GLY A 32 19.93 -4.40 16.03
N THR A 33 19.92 -3.66 14.92
CA THR A 33 20.63 -2.37 14.78
C THR A 33 19.70 -1.23 14.37
N VAL A 34 20.17 0.00 14.55
CA VAL A 34 19.51 1.22 14.08
C VAL A 34 20.45 1.94 13.12
N ASP A 35 19.94 2.31 11.95
CA ASP A 35 20.63 3.20 11.03
C ASP A 35 20.52 4.64 11.55
N VAL A 36 21.64 5.32 11.72
CA VAL A 36 21.73 6.75 12.04
C VAL A 36 22.22 7.46 10.80
N LEU A 37 21.39 8.32 10.20
CA LEU A 37 21.66 9.02 8.95
C LEU A 37 21.67 10.52 9.21
N LEU A 38 22.70 11.23 8.74
CA LEU A 38 22.72 12.69 8.61
C LEU A 38 22.89 13.04 7.14
N GLY A 39 22.32 14.16 6.72
CA GLY A 39 22.34 14.52 5.31
C GLY A 39 21.91 15.95 5.02
N GLU A 40 21.96 16.28 3.74
CA GLU A 40 21.47 17.55 3.22
C GLU A 40 20.08 17.37 2.63
N VAL A 41 19.13 18.20 3.05
CA VAL A 41 17.75 18.16 2.57
C VAL A 41 17.61 18.99 1.29
N SER A 42 16.89 18.41 0.32
CA SER A 42 16.45 19.08 -0.90
C SER A 42 14.98 18.77 -1.18
N HIS A 43 14.36 19.61 -2.01
CA HIS A 43 12.95 19.49 -2.39
C HIS A 43 12.78 19.34 -3.91
N PRO A 44 13.11 18.16 -4.47
CA PRO A 44 12.92 17.92 -5.90
C PRO A 44 11.45 18.01 -6.27
N VAL A 45 11.15 18.40 -7.51
CA VAL A 45 9.77 18.56 -7.97
C VAL A 45 9.14 17.21 -8.34
N THR A 46 9.95 16.27 -8.84
CA THR A 46 9.50 14.96 -9.34
C THR A 46 10.38 13.84 -8.80
N LEU A 47 9.84 12.62 -8.78
CA LEU A 47 10.59 11.41 -8.44
C LEU A 47 11.76 11.17 -9.40
N ALA A 48 11.60 11.52 -10.68
CA ALA A 48 12.70 11.45 -11.66
C ALA A 48 13.89 12.36 -11.28
N GLY A 49 13.60 13.50 -10.64
CA GLY A 49 14.59 14.49 -10.19
C GLY A 49 15.22 14.21 -8.83
N LEU A 50 14.98 13.04 -8.21
CA LEU A 50 15.62 12.68 -6.95
C LEU A 50 17.15 12.71 -7.07
N PRO A 51 17.87 13.33 -6.10
CA PRO A 51 19.33 13.36 -6.11
C PRO A 51 19.85 11.96 -5.85
N LEU A 52 20.54 11.37 -6.82
CA LEU A 52 21.12 10.04 -6.70
C LEU A 52 22.62 10.12 -7.03
N PRO A 53 23.48 10.37 -6.03
CA PRO A 53 24.91 10.65 -6.23
C PRO A 53 25.60 9.60 -7.09
N GLU A 54 26.29 10.02 -8.14
CA GLU A 54 27.10 9.13 -8.97
C GLU A 54 28.45 8.84 -8.30
N GLY A 55 28.95 7.60 -8.42
CA GLY A 55 30.36 7.32 -8.18
C GLY A 55 30.83 7.23 -6.72
N ARG A 56 29.95 7.19 -5.72
CA ARG A 56 30.37 6.77 -4.36
C ARG A 56 30.56 5.25 -4.34
N GLY A 57 31.78 4.79 -4.59
CA GLY A 57 32.22 3.40 -4.40
C GLY A 57 32.19 2.92 -2.93
N THR A 58 31.45 3.59 -2.06
CA THR A 58 31.26 3.25 -0.65
C THR A 58 29.89 2.61 -0.49
N ARG A 59 29.86 1.36 0.01
CA ARG A 59 28.62 0.71 0.50
C ARG A 59 27.89 1.66 1.44
N GLY A 60 26.57 1.81 1.28
CA GLY A 60 25.76 2.56 2.23
C GLY A 60 24.47 3.12 1.62
N HIS A 61 23.72 3.81 2.46
CA HIS A 61 22.54 4.56 2.08
C HIS A 61 22.94 5.81 1.29
N GLU A 62 22.22 6.10 0.21
CA GLU A 62 22.45 7.26 -0.66
C GLU A 62 21.44 8.37 -0.37
N THR A 63 20.15 8.04 -0.31
CA THR A 63 19.08 9.03 -0.18
C THR A 63 17.88 8.46 0.53
N LEU A 64 17.42 9.17 1.55
CA LEU A 64 16.13 8.93 2.20
C LEU A 64 15.11 9.92 1.63
N VAL A 65 13.97 9.42 1.16
CA VAL A 65 12.94 10.19 0.46
C VAL A 65 11.64 10.10 1.23
N LEU A 66 10.96 11.24 1.44
CA LEU A 66 9.57 11.28 1.88
C LEU A 66 8.69 11.77 0.74
N VAL A 67 7.83 10.89 0.23
CA VAL A 67 6.91 11.16 -0.87
C VAL A 67 5.54 11.56 -0.30
N PRO A 68 5.10 12.82 -0.47
CA PRO A 68 3.79 13.27 -0.02
C PRO A 68 2.68 12.73 -0.93
N TYR A 69 1.46 12.65 -0.42
CA TYR A 69 0.32 12.14 -1.19
C TYR A 69 0.07 12.91 -2.50
N ARG A 70 0.30 14.23 -2.52
CA ARG A 70 0.14 15.05 -3.72
C ARG A 70 1.04 14.64 -4.89
N GLN A 71 2.12 13.88 -4.63
CA GLN A 71 2.98 13.34 -5.68
C GLN A 71 2.26 12.32 -6.59
N LEU A 72 1.07 11.85 -6.20
CA LEU A 72 0.19 11.04 -7.04
C LEU A 72 -0.15 11.73 -8.38
N ALA A 73 -0.08 13.07 -8.44
CA ALA A 73 -0.24 13.83 -9.68
C ALA A 73 0.79 13.45 -10.77
N GLU A 74 1.97 12.88 -10.43
CA GLU A 74 2.92 12.34 -11.42
C GLU A 74 2.39 11.11 -12.18
N ARG A 75 1.25 10.56 -11.77
CA ARG A 75 0.53 9.49 -12.47
C ARG A 75 -0.66 10.02 -13.28
N ASP A 76 -0.81 11.34 -13.40
CA ASP A 76 -1.99 12.00 -13.98
C ASP A 76 -3.30 11.70 -13.22
N PHE A 77 -3.18 11.35 -11.93
CA PHE A 77 -4.32 11.04 -11.06
C PHE A 77 -4.76 12.26 -10.26
N ALA A 78 -6.03 12.27 -9.85
CA ALA A 78 -6.57 13.28 -8.94
C ALA A 78 -5.82 13.28 -7.61
N ALA A 79 -5.27 14.43 -7.22
CA ALA A 79 -4.56 14.58 -5.95
C ALA A 79 -4.81 15.99 -5.41
N PRO A 80 -5.45 16.15 -4.23
CA PRO A 80 -5.57 17.46 -3.61
C PRO A 80 -4.17 18.02 -3.31
N ASP A 81 -3.91 19.23 -3.80
CA ASP A 81 -2.63 19.90 -3.61
C ASP A 81 -2.65 20.70 -2.31
N ASP A 82 -1.92 20.20 -1.30
CA ASP A 82 -1.70 20.87 -0.02
C ASP A 82 -0.31 21.53 0.10
N GLY A 83 0.44 21.59 -1.00
CA GLY A 83 1.78 22.17 -1.05
C GLY A 83 2.88 21.35 -0.37
N SER A 84 2.60 20.15 0.14
CA SER A 84 3.61 19.32 0.79
C SER A 84 4.74 18.95 -0.18
N PRO A 85 6.01 19.24 0.12
CA PRO A 85 7.10 18.99 -0.83
C PRO A 85 7.48 17.51 -0.87
N LEU A 86 7.96 17.03 -2.02
CA LEU A 86 8.80 15.83 -2.03
C LEU A 86 10.10 16.18 -1.29
N ILE A 87 10.47 15.39 -0.29
CA ILE A 87 11.68 15.64 0.53
C ILE A 87 12.71 14.58 0.18
N ALA A 88 13.94 14.98 -0.09
CA ALA A 88 15.07 14.08 -0.26
C ALA A 88 16.22 14.51 0.67
N LEU A 89 16.57 13.64 1.62
CA LEU A 89 17.76 13.75 2.46
C LEU A 89 18.89 12.95 1.80
N THR A 90 19.86 13.66 1.21
CA THR A 90 21.05 13.04 0.62
C THR A 90 22.03 12.71 1.74
N VAL A 91 22.34 11.43 1.93
CA VAL A 91 23.12 10.95 3.07
C VAL A 91 24.58 11.41 2.94
N THR A 92 25.06 12.18 3.91
CA THR A 92 26.43 12.67 4.00
C THR A 92 27.24 11.90 5.03
N GLU A 93 26.61 11.52 6.14
CA GLU A 93 27.18 10.70 7.20
C GLU A 93 26.20 9.60 7.60
N GLN A 94 26.70 8.41 7.93
CA GLN A 94 25.88 7.31 8.42
C GLN A 94 26.62 6.41 9.40
N ALA A 95 25.89 5.80 10.31
CA ALA A 95 26.37 4.76 11.21
C ALA A 95 25.28 3.69 11.39
N GLU A 96 25.70 2.45 11.61
CA GLU A 96 24.81 1.37 12.03
C GLU A 96 25.20 1.00 13.46
N LEU A 97 24.28 1.15 14.42
CA LEU A 97 24.57 1.01 15.84
C LEU A 97 23.68 -0.07 16.47
N PRO A 98 24.18 -0.86 17.45
CA PRO A 98 23.34 -1.83 18.16
C PRO A 98 22.11 -1.16 18.79
N LEU A 99 20.96 -1.82 18.70
CA LEU A 99 19.70 -1.27 19.19
C LEU A 99 19.76 -0.93 20.68
N GLY A 100 20.35 -1.80 21.51
CA GLY A 100 20.50 -1.56 22.94
C GLY A 100 21.25 -0.26 23.24
N ASP A 101 22.42 -0.10 22.64
CA ASP A 101 23.29 1.08 22.79
C ASP A 101 22.58 2.38 22.37
N VAL A 102 21.73 2.32 21.33
CA VAL A 102 20.94 3.48 20.89
C VAL A 102 19.85 3.80 21.92
N LEU A 103 19.08 2.80 22.36
CA LEU A 103 17.99 3.01 23.33
C LEU A 103 18.49 3.49 24.70
N GLU A 104 19.70 3.11 25.11
CA GLU A 104 20.34 3.57 26.35
C GLU A 104 20.73 5.05 26.29
N ARG A 105 21.12 5.55 25.11
CA ARG A 105 21.59 6.93 24.92
C ARG A 105 20.48 7.92 24.54
N LEU A 106 19.40 7.43 23.93
CA LEU A 106 18.28 8.28 23.57
C LEU A 106 17.58 8.85 24.83
N PRO A 107 17.07 10.10 24.76
CA PRO A 107 16.37 10.70 25.87
C PRO A 107 15.11 9.91 26.23
N ASP A 108 14.77 9.87 27.52
CA ASP A 108 13.50 9.31 28.03
C ASP A 108 12.73 10.34 28.85
N THR A 109 12.69 11.58 28.37
CA THR A 109 11.98 12.66 29.05
C THR A 109 10.47 12.53 28.84
N PRO A 110 9.64 12.72 29.87
CA PRO A 110 8.19 12.73 29.71
C PRO A 110 7.78 13.75 28.64
N VAL A 111 6.84 13.34 27.78
CA VAL A 111 6.34 14.18 26.70
C VAL A 111 4.95 14.67 27.12
N GLY A 112 4.88 15.95 27.48
CA GLY A 112 3.62 16.62 27.77
C GLY A 112 2.83 16.80 26.49
N MET A 113 1.54 16.46 26.52
CA MET A 113 0.64 16.60 25.38
C MET A 113 -0.70 17.15 25.83
N SER A 114 -1.17 18.19 25.14
CA SER A 114 -2.45 18.84 25.42
C SER A 114 -3.30 18.95 24.15
N GLY A 115 -4.58 19.34 24.31
CA GLY A 115 -5.46 19.67 23.18
C GLY A 115 -5.84 18.53 22.22
N HIS A 116 -5.60 17.26 22.60
CA HIS A 116 -5.80 16.12 21.71
C HIS A 116 -7.26 15.98 21.25
N ARG A 117 -7.50 16.06 19.94
CA ARG A 117 -8.84 15.92 19.35
C ARG A 117 -8.75 15.47 17.90
N PHE A 118 -9.77 14.78 17.41
CA PHE A 118 -9.92 14.55 15.98
C PHE A 118 -10.49 15.79 15.28
N ASP A 119 -10.06 16.02 14.05
CA ASP A 119 -10.66 17.01 13.13
C ASP A 119 -12.10 16.66 12.77
N LEU A 120 -12.40 15.37 12.63
CA LEU A 120 -13.74 14.81 12.46
C LEU A 120 -14.12 14.01 13.71
N SER A 121 -15.23 14.40 14.34
CA SER A 121 -15.89 13.59 15.36
C SER A 121 -16.24 12.20 14.82
N ASP A 122 -16.55 11.26 15.71
CA ASP A 122 -17.00 9.93 15.29
C ASP A 122 -18.28 9.97 14.47
N ASP A 123 -19.17 10.91 14.76
CA ASP A 123 -20.44 11.07 14.07
C ASP A 123 -20.21 11.59 12.65
N GLU A 124 -19.33 12.58 12.49
CA GLU A 124 -18.94 13.13 11.20
C GLU A 124 -18.16 12.11 10.36
N TYR A 125 -17.24 11.36 10.97
CA TYR A 125 -16.52 10.29 10.29
C TYR A 125 -17.48 9.17 9.87
N ALA A 126 -18.41 8.76 10.74
CA ALA A 126 -19.43 7.77 10.40
C ALA A 126 -20.32 8.24 9.24
N GLU A 127 -20.71 9.51 9.19
CA GLU A 127 -21.45 10.05 8.05
C GLU A 127 -20.62 10.04 6.76
N LYS A 128 -19.33 10.37 6.84
CA LYS A 128 -18.40 10.24 5.71
C LYS A 128 -18.32 8.79 5.20
N VAL A 129 -18.28 7.80 6.11
CA VAL A 129 -18.30 6.37 5.76
C VAL A 129 -19.60 5.99 5.05
N ARG A 130 -20.77 6.41 5.55
CA ARG A 130 -22.06 6.13 4.90
C ARG A 130 -22.09 6.64 3.46
N ARG A 131 -21.66 7.88 3.24
CA ARG A 131 -21.62 8.50 1.91
C ARG A 131 -20.72 7.73 0.95
N VAL A 132 -19.51 7.37 1.34
CA VAL A 132 -18.62 6.58 0.47
C VAL A 132 -19.19 5.20 0.13
N VAL A 133 -19.80 4.52 1.11
CA VAL A 133 -20.45 3.23 0.85
C VAL A 133 -21.62 3.37 -0.12
N ALA A 134 -22.43 4.42 0.00
CA ALA A 134 -23.59 4.63 -0.86
C ALA A 134 -23.24 5.16 -2.26
N ASP A 135 -22.40 6.20 -2.31
CA ASP A 135 -22.20 7.06 -3.47
C ASP A 135 -20.98 6.65 -4.32
N GLU A 136 -20.04 5.89 -3.75
CA GLU A 136 -18.84 5.41 -4.45
C GLU A 136 -18.92 3.88 -4.66
N ILE A 137 -18.97 3.11 -3.56
CA ILE A 137 -19.06 1.64 -3.66
C ILE A 137 -20.41 1.22 -4.25
N GLY A 138 -21.50 1.85 -3.79
CA GLY A 138 -22.85 1.51 -4.21
C GLY A 138 -23.11 1.78 -5.69
N THR A 139 -22.45 2.78 -6.28
CA THR A 139 -22.57 3.22 -7.69
C THR A 139 -21.60 2.52 -8.63
N GLY A 140 -20.62 1.77 -8.11
CA GLY A 140 -19.69 0.99 -8.93
C GLY A 140 -18.36 1.71 -9.22
N GLU A 141 -18.04 2.78 -8.49
CA GLU A 141 -16.77 3.49 -8.63
C GLU A 141 -15.57 2.70 -8.10
N GLY A 142 -15.79 1.71 -7.24
CA GLY A 142 -14.74 0.87 -6.70
C GLY A 142 -15.22 -0.20 -5.71
N ALA A 143 -14.30 -1.06 -5.28
CA ALA A 143 -14.58 -2.11 -4.32
C ALA A 143 -14.38 -1.64 -2.86
N ASN A 144 -13.37 -0.80 -2.65
CA ASN A 144 -12.98 -0.29 -1.35
C ASN A 144 -12.30 1.08 -1.46
N PHE A 145 -12.39 1.87 -0.39
CA PHE A 145 -11.78 3.20 -0.28
C PHE A 145 -11.24 3.41 1.13
N VAL A 146 -10.17 4.17 1.29
CA VAL A 146 -9.61 4.51 2.60
C VAL A 146 -9.73 6.00 2.81
N LEU A 147 -10.48 6.41 3.83
CA LEU A 147 -10.65 7.81 4.18
C LEU A 147 -9.95 8.18 5.48
N ARG A 148 -9.27 9.32 5.46
CA ARG A 148 -8.54 9.93 6.56
C ARG A 148 -9.47 10.70 7.50
N ARG A 149 -9.12 10.65 8.78
CA ARG A 149 -9.29 11.74 9.74
C ARG A 149 -7.99 11.95 10.52
N THR A 150 -7.81 13.11 11.12
CA THR A 150 -6.56 13.50 11.77
C THR A 150 -6.79 13.80 13.24
N LEU A 151 -6.02 13.16 14.09
CA LEU A 151 -5.86 13.59 15.47
C LEU A 151 -4.83 14.73 15.53
N HIS A 152 -5.24 15.85 16.11
CA HIS A 152 -4.40 17.00 16.41
C HIS A 152 -4.06 17.02 17.89
N ALA A 153 -2.84 17.39 18.24
CA ALA A 153 -2.43 17.66 19.62
C ALA A 153 -1.27 18.67 19.64
N ASP A 154 -0.99 19.24 20.80
CA ASP A 154 0.13 20.15 21.02
C ASP A 154 1.12 19.49 21.99
N LEU A 155 2.40 19.46 21.62
CA LEU A 155 3.48 18.92 22.44
C LEU A 155 4.14 20.05 23.25
N ASP A 156 4.10 19.92 24.57
CA ASP A 156 4.60 20.94 25.49
C ASP A 156 6.13 21.03 25.42
N GLY A 157 6.66 22.23 25.15
CA GLY A 157 8.11 22.47 25.11
C GLY A 157 8.83 21.62 24.06
N TYR A 158 8.20 21.39 22.91
CA TYR A 158 8.74 20.53 21.86
C TYR A 158 10.15 20.93 21.43
N THR A 159 11.01 19.91 21.35
CA THR A 159 12.33 19.97 20.71
C THR A 159 12.56 18.67 19.94
N PRO A 160 13.57 18.56 19.06
CA PRO A 160 13.91 17.28 18.43
C PRO A 160 14.24 16.15 19.41
N HIS A 161 14.68 16.47 20.64
CA HIS A 161 14.82 15.47 21.71
C HIS A 161 13.49 14.84 22.10
N THR A 162 12.39 15.60 22.06
CA THR A 162 11.03 15.09 22.27
C THR A 162 10.71 14.00 21.24
N ALA A 163 11.00 14.22 19.96
CA ALA A 163 10.79 13.24 18.90
C ALA A 163 11.66 11.98 19.08
N LEU A 164 12.92 12.16 19.48
CA LEU A 164 13.84 11.06 19.81
C LEU A 164 13.37 10.21 21.01
N ALA A 165 12.78 10.84 22.03
CA ALA A 165 12.20 10.13 23.17
C ALA A 165 10.98 9.29 22.77
N VAL A 166 10.15 9.80 21.86
CA VAL A 166 9.02 9.05 21.29
C VAL A 166 9.51 7.86 20.47
N PHE A 167 10.53 8.05 19.63
CA PHE A 167 11.16 6.97 18.87
C PHE A 167 11.73 5.87 19.77
N ARG A 168 12.42 6.24 20.85
CA ARG A 168 12.90 5.27 21.86
C ARG A 168 11.77 4.40 22.40
N ARG A 169 10.66 5.03 22.83
CA ARG A 169 9.49 4.32 23.40
C ARG A 169 8.80 3.43 22.37
N LEU A 170 8.61 3.93 21.15
CA LEU A 170 8.02 3.14 20.07
C LEU A 170 8.86 1.90 19.79
N THR A 171 10.17 2.06 19.69
CA THR A 171 11.08 0.95 19.37
C THR A 171 11.12 -0.10 20.49
N ALA A 172 10.92 0.31 21.75
CA ALA A 172 10.83 -0.60 22.89
C ALA A 172 9.48 -1.35 22.98
N VAL A 173 8.39 -0.77 22.48
CA VAL A 173 7.03 -1.32 22.60
C VAL A 173 6.59 -2.08 21.34
N GLU A 174 6.99 -1.64 20.15
CA GLU A 174 6.55 -2.22 18.89
C GLU A 174 7.57 -3.22 18.32
N HIS A 175 7.20 -4.49 18.36
CA HIS A 175 8.11 -5.62 18.10
C HIS A 175 8.03 -6.17 16.67
N SER A 176 7.08 -5.69 15.85
CA SER A 176 6.85 -6.22 14.49
C SER A 176 6.43 -5.13 13.51
N ALA A 177 6.84 -3.89 13.77
CA ALA A 177 6.81 -2.86 12.77
C ALA A 177 7.83 -3.20 11.67
N TYR A 178 7.46 -2.95 10.40
CA TYR A 178 8.40 -3.05 9.29
C TYR A 178 9.52 -2.04 9.50
N TRP A 179 9.15 -0.77 9.72
CA TRP A 179 10.06 0.31 10.12
C TRP A 179 9.55 0.98 11.38
N THR A 180 10.44 1.18 12.35
CA THR A 180 10.27 2.23 13.37
C THR A 180 11.26 3.34 13.06
N PHE A 181 10.81 4.59 13.09
CA PHE A 181 11.65 5.70 12.64
C PHE A 181 11.37 7.03 13.36
N VAL A 182 12.40 7.86 13.40
CA VAL A 182 12.29 9.32 13.51
C VAL A 182 13.07 9.94 12.38
N ILE A 183 12.43 10.84 11.63
CA ILE A 183 13.02 11.57 10.51
C ILE A 183 12.80 13.06 10.80
N HIS A 184 13.89 13.79 11.06
CA HIS A 184 13.86 15.23 11.34
C HIS A 184 14.47 15.97 10.16
N VAL A 185 13.65 16.76 9.47
CA VAL A 185 14.01 17.46 8.23
C VAL A 185 13.39 18.84 8.20
N GLY A 186 14.20 19.89 8.02
CA GLY A 186 13.72 21.27 7.90
C GLY A 186 12.91 21.74 9.12
N GLY A 187 13.30 21.33 10.33
CA GLY A 187 12.60 21.64 11.59
C GLY A 187 11.30 20.87 11.83
N ARG A 188 10.93 19.94 10.94
CA ARG A 188 9.75 19.07 11.07
C ARG A 188 10.20 17.66 11.41
N ALA A 189 9.45 16.95 12.26
CA ALA A 189 9.73 15.55 12.58
C ALA A 189 8.60 14.62 12.15
N PHE A 190 8.97 13.46 11.61
CA PHE A 190 8.08 12.34 11.35
C PHE A 190 8.50 11.19 12.25
N VAL A 191 7.63 10.77 13.17
CA VAL A 191 7.91 9.68 14.12
C VAL A 191 6.85 8.62 13.98
N GLY A 192 7.23 7.38 13.69
CA GLY A 192 6.24 6.33 13.44
C GLY A 192 6.78 4.92 13.58
N ALA A 193 5.84 3.98 13.69
CA ALA A 193 6.07 2.54 13.68
C ALA A 193 5.08 1.92 12.69
N THR A 194 5.49 1.86 11.42
CA THR A 194 4.62 1.38 10.34
C THR A 194 4.74 -0.13 10.20
N PRO A 195 3.62 -0.87 10.13
CA PRO A 195 3.64 -2.32 9.98
C PRO A 195 3.94 -2.75 8.53
N GLU A 196 3.84 -1.84 7.56
CA GLU A 196 3.66 -2.18 6.16
C GLU A 196 4.77 -1.58 5.28
N ARG A 197 5.47 -2.47 4.60
CA ARG A 197 6.34 -2.13 3.47
C ARG A 197 5.49 -1.55 2.34
N HIS A 198 5.99 -0.51 1.69
CA HIS A 198 5.42 -0.06 0.42
C HIS A 198 5.90 -0.95 -0.73
N ILE A 199 7.17 -0.82 -1.14
CA ILE A 199 7.84 -1.76 -2.05
C ILE A 199 9.34 -1.80 -1.78
N SER A 200 9.95 -2.98 -1.84
CA SER A 200 11.40 -3.12 -1.76
C SER A 200 11.96 -3.74 -3.03
N VAL A 201 13.10 -3.26 -3.52
CA VAL A 201 13.82 -3.80 -4.67
C VAL A 201 15.26 -4.09 -4.26
N ARG A 202 15.68 -5.35 -4.31
CA ARG A 202 17.09 -5.74 -4.08
C ARG A 202 17.55 -6.65 -5.20
N ARG A 203 18.66 -6.31 -5.87
CA ARG A 203 19.22 -7.09 -6.99
C ARG A 203 18.19 -7.44 -8.08
N GLY A 204 17.32 -6.47 -8.39
CA GLY A 204 16.23 -6.62 -9.36
C GLY A 204 15.07 -7.51 -8.90
N HIS A 205 14.97 -7.83 -7.61
CA HIS A 205 13.85 -8.54 -7.01
C HIS A 205 12.95 -7.56 -6.25
N ALA A 206 11.76 -7.30 -6.78
CA ALA A 206 10.75 -6.43 -6.19
C ALA A 206 9.81 -7.23 -5.29
N VAL A 207 9.44 -6.66 -4.14
CA VAL A 207 8.53 -7.28 -3.17
C VAL A 207 7.57 -6.25 -2.58
N MET A 208 6.28 -6.57 -2.61
CA MET A 208 5.21 -5.90 -1.86
C MET A 208 4.62 -6.85 -0.80
N ASN A 209 3.90 -6.31 0.18
CA ASN A 209 3.40 -7.05 1.33
C ASN A 209 1.98 -6.57 1.67
N PRO A 210 0.96 -7.10 0.98
CA PRO A 210 -0.41 -6.77 1.31
C PRO A 210 -0.76 -7.32 2.70
N ILE A 211 -1.17 -6.41 3.59
CA ILE A 211 -1.59 -6.71 4.96
C ILE A 211 -3.05 -6.32 5.12
N SER A 212 -3.89 -7.27 5.54
CA SER A 212 -5.27 -6.98 5.93
C SER A 212 -5.82 -8.07 6.86
N GLY A 213 -6.97 -7.79 7.44
CA GLY A 213 -7.56 -8.57 8.52
C GLY A 213 -6.88 -8.30 9.86
N THR A 214 -7.66 -8.12 10.92
CA THR A 214 -7.14 -7.75 12.25
C THR A 214 -7.75 -8.59 13.36
N TYR A 215 -6.92 -9.40 14.02
CA TYR A 215 -7.27 -10.05 15.28
C TYR A 215 -6.78 -9.20 16.46
N ARG A 216 -7.70 -8.61 17.23
CA ARG A 216 -7.34 -7.87 18.45
C ARG A 216 -7.16 -8.85 19.61
N TYR A 217 -6.04 -8.75 20.32
CA TYR A 217 -5.80 -9.64 21.45
C TYR A 217 -6.72 -9.29 22.62
N PRO A 218 -7.29 -10.29 23.32
CA PRO A 218 -7.91 -10.05 24.62
C PRO A 218 -6.86 -9.63 25.66
N PRO A 219 -7.25 -9.16 26.85
CA PRO A 219 -6.31 -8.73 27.89
C PRO A 219 -5.25 -9.76 28.30
N GLY A 220 -5.51 -11.05 28.09
CA GLY A 220 -4.55 -12.14 28.34
C GLY A 220 -3.57 -12.44 27.20
N GLY A 221 -3.58 -11.65 26.11
CA GLY A 221 -2.81 -11.91 24.89
C GLY A 221 -3.54 -12.82 23.92
N ALA A 222 -2.89 -13.18 22.80
CA ALA A 222 -3.50 -14.02 21.77
C ALA A 222 -3.84 -15.42 22.31
N ASP A 223 -5.11 -15.82 22.25
CA ASP A 223 -5.53 -17.21 22.46
C ASP A 223 -5.78 -17.94 21.12
N LEU A 224 -5.61 -19.26 21.13
CA LEU A 224 -5.72 -20.11 19.93
C LEU A 224 -7.15 -20.15 19.38
N ALA A 225 -8.17 -20.14 20.24
CA ALA A 225 -9.56 -20.26 19.80
C ALA A 225 -10.00 -19.00 19.03
N GLY A 226 -9.70 -17.82 19.57
CA GLY A 226 -9.94 -16.53 18.91
C GLY A 226 -9.13 -16.39 17.62
N LEU A 227 -7.87 -16.83 17.63
CA LEU A 227 -7.04 -16.81 16.41
C LEU A 227 -7.58 -17.75 15.33
N THR A 228 -7.97 -18.97 15.66
CA THR A 228 -8.58 -19.91 14.71
C THR A 228 -9.90 -19.37 14.17
N ALA A 229 -10.76 -18.78 15.02
CA ALA A 229 -12.01 -18.16 14.58
C ALA A 229 -11.75 -16.99 13.61
N PHE A 230 -10.77 -16.13 13.90
CA PHE A 230 -10.33 -15.07 13.00
C PHE A 230 -9.82 -15.62 11.67
N LEU A 231 -9.00 -16.68 11.70
CA LEU A 231 -8.43 -17.27 10.49
C LEU A 231 -9.50 -17.92 9.58
N GLN A 232 -10.60 -18.39 10.17
CA GLN A 232 -11.75 -18.97 9.48
C GLN A 232 -12.83 -17.94 9.11
N ASP A 233 -12.68 -16.68 9.55
CA ASP A 233 -13.62 -15.64 9.20
C ASP A 233 -13.51 -15.31 7.70
N ARG A 234 -14.61 -15.53 6.99
CA ARG A 234 -14.71 -15.26 5.56
C ARG A 234 -14.58 -13.79 5.23
N LYS A 235 -15.10 -12.89 6.08
CA LYS A 235 -14.98 -11.44 5.89
C LYS A 235 -13.51 -11.04 5.90
N GLU A 236 -12.76 -11.49 6.91
CA GLU A 236 -11.34 -11.16 7.07
C GLU A 236 -10.50 -11.78 5.92
N THR A 237 -10.89 -12.96 5.43
CA THR A 237 -10.26 -13.61 4.28
C THR A 237 -10.53 -12.85 2.97
N ASP A 238 -11.79 -12.47 2.72
CA ASP A 238 -12.20 -11.70 1.55
C ASP A 238 -11.53 -10.31 1.54
N GLU A 239 -11.38 -9.65 2.70
CA GLU A 239 -10.65 -8.39 2.84
C GLU A 239 -9.16 -8.52 2.48
N LEU A 240 -8.52 -9.63 2.86
CA LEU A 240 -7.13 -9.91 2.50
C LEU A 240 -6.96 -10.20 0.99
N TYR A 241 -7.84 -10.99 0.39
CA TYR A 241 -7.75 -11.25 -1.05
C TYR A 241 -7.99 -10.00 -1.89
N MET A 242 -8.89 -9.11 -1.44
CA MET A 242 -9.10 -7.85 -2.12
C MET A 242 -7.79 -7.05 -2.19
N VAL A 243 -7.09 -6.83 -1.08
CA VAL A 243 -5.83 -6.08 -1.12
C VAL A 243 -4.71 -6.83 -1.85
N LEU A 244 -4.70 -8.17 -1.79
CA LEU A 244 -3.77 -9.00 -2.55
C LEU A 244 -3.94 -8.81 -4.06
N ASP A 245 -5.17 -8.86 -4.57
CA ASP A 245 -5.46 -8.65 -6.00
C ASP A 245 -5.02 -7.24 -6.44
N GLU A 246 -5.24 -6.23 -5.61
CA GLU A 246 -4.88 -4.85 -5.96
C GLU A 246 -3.36 -4.61 -5.99
N GLU A 247 -2.61 -5.21 -5.06
CA GLU A 247 -1.15 -5.15 -5.11
C GLU A 247 -0.57 -6.07 -6.20
N LEU A 248 -1.27 -7.15 -6.57
CA LEU A 248 -0.92 -7.97 -7.73
C LEU A 248 -1.00 -7.16 -9.03
N LYS A 249 -1.99 -6.25 -9.18
CA LYS A 249 -2.06 -5.32 -10.31
C LYS A 249 -0.83 -4.42 -10.38
N MET A 250 -0.41 -3.86 -9.24
CA MET A 250 0.79 -3.01 -9.16
C MET A 250 2.04 -3.78 -9.51
N MET A 251 2.24 -4.95 -8.89
CA MET A 251 3.40 -5.80 -9.14
C MET A 251 3.46 -6.29 -10.59
N SER A 252 2.32 -6.64 -11.18
CA SER A 252 2.22 -7.03 -12.60
C SER A 252 2.62 -5.91 -13.56
N ARG A 253 2.44 -4.65 -13.15
CA ARG A 253 2.82 -3.47 -13.94
C ARG A 253 4.31 -3.18 -13.88
N VAL A 254 4.94 -3.34 -12.71
CA VAL A 254 6.34 -2.98 -12.51
C VAL A 254 7.32 -4.14 -12.70
N CYS A 255 6.83 -5.38 -12.68
CA CYS A 255 7.64 -6.59 -12.85
C CYS A 255 7.53 -7.20 -14.25
N GLU A 256 8.56 -7.94 -14.61
CA GLU A 256 8.61 -8.85 -15.75
C GLU A 256 7.68 -10.06 -15.53
N PRO A 257 7.39 -10.85 -16.59
CA PRO A 257 6.62 -12.08 -16.46
C PRO A 257 7.09 -13.02 -15.36
N GLY A 258 6.14 -13.51 -14.56
CA GLY A 258 6.41 -14.49 -13.50
C GLY A 258 6.34 -13.93 -12.07
N VAL A 259 5.49 -12.93 -11.85
CA VAL A 259 5.11 -12.47 -10.50
C VAL A 259 4.48 -13.63 -9.71
N ARG A 260 4.84 -13.75 -8.43
CA ARG A 260 4.42 -14.84 -7.54
C ARG A 260 3.88 -14.31 -6.22
N VAL A 261 2.94 -15.06 -5.64
CA VAL A 261 2.37 -14.84 -4.31
C VAL A 261 2.91 -15.92 -3.37
N THR A 262 3.41 -15.52 -2.21
CA THR A 262 3.81 -16.43 -1.13
C THR A 262 3.10 -16.04 0.17
N GLY A 263 2.75 -17.04 1.00
CA GLY A 263 1.96 -16.84 2.21
C GLY A 263 0.70 -17.72 2.26
N PRO A 264 -0.34 -17.33 3.02
CA PRO A 264 -0.33 -16.20 3.93
C PRO A 264 0.48 -16.50 5.19
N ARG A 265 0.94 -15.44 5.87
CA ARG A 265 1.60 -15.53 7.18
C ARG A 265 0.78 -14.77 8.21
N LEU A 266 1.01 -15.09 9.49
CA LEU A 266 0.48 -14.33 10.61
C LEU A 266 1.56 -13.34 11.07
N LYS A 267 1.23 -12.05 11.03
CA LYS A 267 2.07 -10.97 11.55
C LYS A 267 1.60 -10.59 12.95
N GLU A 268 2.25 -11.13 13.98
CA GLU A 268 1.91 -10.90 15.38
C GLU A 268 2.53 -9.58 15.86
N MET A 269 1.70 -8.61 16.26
CA MET A 269 2.15 -7.34 16.85
C MET A 269 1.90 -7.33 18.37
N ALA A 270 2.20 -6.22 19.05
CA ALA A 270 2.09 -6.13 20.51
C ALA A 270 0.65 -6.31 21.06
N ARG A 271 -0.37 -5.85 20.32
CA ARG A 271 -1.78 -5.84 20.78
C ARG A 271 -2.76 -6.52 19.82
N LEU A 272 -2.29 -6.98 18.68
CA LEU A 272 -3.10 -7.54 17.61
C LEU A 272 -2.24 -8.37 16.66
N ALA A 273 -2.88 -9.19 15.83
CA ALA A 273 -2.23 -9.86 14.72
C ALA A 273 -2.92 -9.53 13.40
N HIS A 274 -2.14 -9.53 12.32
CA HIS A 274 -2.62 -9.38 10.95
C HIS A 274 -2.34 -10.64 10.14
N THR A 275 -3.07 -10.81 9.05
CA THR A 275 -2.70 -11.77 8.00
C THR A 275 -2.06 -11.04 6.83
N GLU A 276 -1.05 -11.65 6.24
CA GLU A 276 -0.28 -11.00 5.18
C GLU A 276 0.12 -11.99 4.09
N TYR A 277 0.21 -11.48 2.86
CA TYR A 277 0.88 -12.15 1.76
C TYR A 277 2.14 -11.38 1.36
N PHE A 278 2.95 -12.02 0.53
CA PHE A 278 4.08 -11.40 -0.15
C PHE A 278 3.87 -11.58 -1.65
N ILE A 279 4.09 -10.51 -2.40
CA ILE A 279 4.06 -10.54 -3.86
C ILE A 279 5.46 -10.22 -4.35
N GLU A 280 6.02 -11.10 -5.17
CA GLU A 280 7.43 -11.09 -5.54
C GLU A 280 7.57 -11.17 -7.06
N GLY A 281 8.51 -10.40 -7.63
CA GLY A 281 8.75 -10.40 -9.07
C GLY A 281 10.11 -9.84 -9.45
N ARG A 282 10.56 -10.12 -10.67
CA ARG A 282 11.80 -9.52 -11.21
C ARG A 282 11.49 -8.21 -11.91
N THR A 283 12.38 -7.23 -11.76
CA THR A 283 12.29 -5.96 -12.48
C THR A 283 13.68 -5.42 -12.84
N ARG A 284 13.74 -4.71 -13.96
CA ARG A 284 14.90 -3.95 -14.44
C ARG A 284 14.61 -2.45 -14.56
N ARG A 285 13.43 -2.00 -14.11
CA ARG A 285 13.02 -0.60 -14.17
C ARG A 285 13.86 0.27 -13.23
N ASP A 286 13.94 1.55 -13.54
CA ASP A 286 14.52 2.53 -12.63
C ASP A 286 13.71 2.58 -11.32
N LEU A 287 14.39 2.70 -10.19
CA LEU A 287 13.73 2.72 -8.87
C LEU A 287 12.75 3.89 -8.73
N ARG A 288 13.03 5.02 -9.39
CA ARG A 288 12.16 6.21 -9.42
C ARG A 288 10.88 5.94 -10.19
N ASP A 289 10.97 5.19 -11.29
CA ASP A 289 9.79 4.73 -12.04
C ASP A 289 8.97 3.72 -11.23
N ILE A 290 9.63 2.81 -10.51
CA ILE A 290 8.94 1.85 -9.62
C ILE A 290 8.18 2.60 -8.52
N LEU A 291 8.81 3.58 -7.86
CA LEU A 291 8.12 4.43 -6.89
C LEU A 291 6.93 5.13 -7.53
N ARG A 292 7.11 5.79 -8.68
CA ARG A 292 6.05 6.53 -9.39
C ARG A 292 4.86 5.63 -9.75
N GLU A 293 5.11 4.45 -10.32
CA GLU A 293 4.06 3.52 -10.75
C GLU A 293 3.32 2.84 -9.58
N THR A 294 3.93 2.82 -8.39
CA THR A 294 3.34 2.23 -7.18
C THR A 294 2.71 3.27 -6.25
N LEU A 295 2.76 4.57 -6.54
CA LEU A 295 2.06 5.58 -5.72
C LEU A 295 0.54 5.38 -5.79
N PHE A 296 -0.19 5.20 -4.70
CA PHE A 296 0.27 4.59 -3.44
C PHE A 296 -0.47 3.28 -3.22
N ALA A 297 -0.05 2.50 -2.22
CA ALA A 297 -0.61 1.19 -1.95
C ALA A 297 -2.15 1.25 -1.80
N PRO A 298 -2.88 0.25 -2.34
CA PRO A 298 -4.34 0.20 -2.29
C PRO A 298 -4.88 0.12 -0.85
N THR A 299 -4.08 -0.42 0.07
CA THR A 299 -4.37 -0.53 1.52
C THR A 299 -4.56 0.80 2.22
N VAL A 300 -4.11 1.92 1.61
CA VAL A 300 -4.20 3.27 2.19
C VAL A 300 -4.89 4.29 1.29
N ILE A 301 -5.33 3.87 0.10
CA ILE A 301 -6.10 4.69 -0.86
C ILE A 301 -7.45 4.05 -1.16
N GLY A 302 -7.45 2.82 -1.65
CA GLY A 302 -8.62 2.14 -2.21
C GLY A 302 -8.36 1.58 -3.61
N SER A 303 -9.40 1.01 -4.22
CA SER A 303 -9.35 0.43 -5.57
C SER A 303 -10.64 0.60 -6.39
N PRO A 304 -10.53 0.84 -7.72
CA PRO A 304 -9.30 1.08 -8.48
C PRO A 304 -8.58 2.36 -8.05
N VAL A 305 -7.24 2.37 -8.08
CA VAL A 305 -6.44 3.46 -7.48
C VAL A 305 -6.78 4.83 -8.07
N GLU A 306 -6.96 4.93 -9.39
CA GLU A 306 -7.33 6.18 -10.05
C GLU A 306 -8.71 6.68 -9.61
N SER A 307 -9.68 5.77 -9.50
CA SER A 307 -11.02 6.09 -9.00
C SER A 307 -11.01 6.49 -7.53
N ALA A 308 -10.26 5.77 -6.70
CA ALA A 308 -10.10 6.06 -5.30
C ALA A 308 -9.42 7.42 -5.06
N ALA A 309 -8.49 7.80 -5.93
CA ALA A 309 -7.88 9.14 -5.91
C ALA A 309 -8.93 10.25 -6.17
N ARG A 310 -9.85 10.04 -7.13
CA ARG A 310 -10.98 10.95 -7.37
C ARG A 310 -11.96 11.02 -6.20
N ALA A 311 -12.26 9.88 -5.57
CA ALA A 311 -13.09 9.84 -4.37
C ALA A 311 -12.43 10.61 -3.21
N ILE A 312 -11.13 10.40 -2.96
CA ILE A 312 -10.38 11.15 -1.95
C ILE A 312 -10.43 12.65 -2.25
N GLN A 313 -10.26 13.08 -3.51
CA GLN A 313 -10.37 14.49 -3.86
C GLN A 313 -11.75 15.09 -3.52
N ARG A 314 -12.84 14.34 -3.74
CA ARG A 314 -14.20 14.78 -3.37
C ARG A 314 -14.39 14.88 -1.85
N HIS A 315 -13.86 13.91 -1.10
CA HIS A 315 -14.15 13.74 0.33
C HIS A 315 -13.07 14.34 1.27
N GLU A 316 -11.91 14.71 0.74
CA GLU A 316 -10.72 15.23 1.46
C GLU A 316 -10.01 16.35 0.68
N PRO A 317 -10.69 17.47 0.38
CA PRO A 317 -10.10 18.53 -0.43
C PRO A 317 -8.90 19.22 0.22
N GLN A 318 -8.67 19.05 1.53
CA GLN A 318 -7.56 19.65 2.27
C GLN A 318 -6.21 18.95 2.04
N GLY A 319 -6.19 17.83 1.31
CA GLY A 319 -4.97 17.04 1.11
C GLY A 319 -4.57 16.19 2.31
N ARG A 320 -3.52 15.39 2.10
CA ARG A 320 -3.12 14.30 3.00
C ARG A 320 -1.77 14.52 3.67
N GLY A 321 -1.02 15.53 3.26
CA GLY A 321 0.38 15.68 3.61
C GLY A 321 1.14 14.41 3.24
N TYR A 322 1.79 13.80 4.23
CA TYR A 322 2.51 12.55 4.07
C TYR A 322 1.71 11.32 4.50
N TYR A 323 0.47 11.46 4.99
CA TYR A 323 -0.39 10.31 5.25
C TYR A 323 -0.63 9.53 3.97
N SER A 324 -0.55 8.19 4.03
CA SER A 324 -0.55 7.28 2.87
C SER A 324 0.63 7.46 1.90
N GLY A 325 1.54 8.40 2.21
CA GLY A 325 2.79 8.62 1.48
C GLY A 325 3.82 7.51 1.70
N VAL A 326 5.05 7.74 1.24
CA VAL A 326 6.13 6.75 1.32
C VAL A 326 7.37 7.34 1.97
N ALA A 327 7.99 6.60 2.88
CA ALA A 327 9.40 6.78 3.22
C ALA A 327 10.22 5.75 2.44
N ALA A 328 11.18 6.19 1.63
CA ALA A 328 11.97 5.34 0.74
C ALA A 328 13.46 5.57 0.94
N LEU A 329 14.20 4.51 1.26
CA LEU A 329 15.64 4.49 1.43
C LEU A 329 16.29 3.85 0.21
N ILE A 330 16.99 4.66 -0.57
CA ILE A 330 17.77 4.22 -1.73
C ILE A 330 19.21 4.01 -1.30
N SER A 331 19.77 2.85 -1.62
CA SER A 331 21.11 2.45 -1.17
C SER A 331 21.93 1.89 -2.32
N SER A 332 23.26 2.04 -2.28
CA SER A 332 24.15 1.39 -3.23
C SER A 332 24.27 -0.10 -2.90
N GLU A 333 24.23 -0.97 -3.92
CA GLU A 333 24.37 -2.42 -3.74
C GLU A 333 25.82 -2.91 -3.98
N PRO A 334 26.30 -3.94 -3.26
CA PRO A 334 27.57 -4.60 -3.58
C PRO A 334 27.53 -5.21 -4.99
N GLY A 335 28.49 -4.84 -5.84
CA GLY A 335 28.55 -5.28 -7.24
C GLY A 335 27.96 -4.30 -8.25
N GLY A 336 27.53 -3.11 -7.79
CA GLY A 336 26.95 -2.06 -8.63
C GLY A 336 25.42 -2.07 -8.61
N GLY A 337 24.82 -0.95 -9.00
CA GLY A 337 23.38 -0.73 -8.95
C GLY A 337 22.88 -0.24 -7.59
N ARG A 338 21.56 -0.13 -7.46
CA ARG A 338 20.88 0.42 -6.29
C ARG A 338 19.79 -0.52 -5.79
N SER A 339 19.51 -0.45 -4.50
CA SER A 339 18.31 -1.02 -3.89
C SER A 339 17.38 0.06 -3.39
N LEU A 340 16.12 -0.35 -3.25
CA LEU A 340 15.05 0.43 -2.65
C LEU A 340 14.51 -0.36 -1.47
N ASP A 341 14.42 0.27 -0.32
CA ASP A 341 13.63 -0.21 0.80
C ASP A 341 12.65 0.89 1.18
N SER A 342 11.35 0.62 1.20
CA SER A 342 10.36 1.66 1.46
C SER A 342 9.18 1.20 2.29
N ALA A 343 8.62 2.12 3.06
CA ALA A 343 7.54 1.88 4.00
C ALA A 343 6.41 2.89 3.82
N ILE A 344 5.18 2.46 4.07
CA ILE A 344 4.01 3.33 3.97
C ILE A 344 3.95 4.23 5.21
N LEU A 345 3.71 5.53 5.01
CA LEU A 345 3.58 6.51 6.07
C LEU A 345 2.18 6.48 6.71
N ILE A 346 1.97 5.44 7.51
CA ILE A 346 0.84 5.26 8.43
C ILE A 346 1.36 4.99 9.84
N ARG A 347 0.54 5.24 10.86
CA ARG A 347 0.97 5.21 12.27
C ARG A 347 2.18 6.14 12.50
N THR A 348 2.14 7.30 11.84
CA THR A 348 3.19 8.32 11.84
C THR A 348 2.64 9.63 12.38
N ALA A 349 3.29 10.16 13.41
CA ALA A 349 3.08 11.51 13.90
C ALA A 349 3.93 12.46 13.06
N ASP A 350 3.27 13.49 12.57
CA ASP A 350 3.84 14.58 11.81
C ASP A 350 3.86 15.81 12.73
N ILE A 351 5.05 16.22 13.15
CA ILE A 351 5.27 17.21 14.21
C ILE A 351 5.95 18.43 13.61
N ALA A 352 5.25 19.56 13.66
CA ALA A 352 5.80 20.85 13.24
C ALA A 352 6.85 21.36 14.23
N ALA A 353 7.67 22.32 13.79
CA ALA A 353 8.72 22.94 14.61
C ALA A 353 8.21 23.57 15.91
N ASP A 354 6.94 23.98 15.94
CA ASP A 354 6.27 24.56 17.12
C ASP A 354 5.57 23.53 18.01
N GLY A 355 5.78 22.23 17.77
CA GLY A 355 5.20 21.16 18.59
C GLY A 355 3.78 20.76 18.21
N ARG A 356 3.17 21.37 17.19
CA ARG A 356 1.86 20.93 16.68
C ARG A 356 1.99 19.55 16.04
N LEU A 357 1.30 18.58 16.60
CA LEU A 357 1.26 17.19 16.16
C LEU A 357 0.01 16.94 15.30
N ARG A 358 0.21 16.25 14.18
CA ARG A 358 -0.85 15.66 13.36
C ARG A 358 -0.63 14.15 13.25
N LEU A 359 -1.62 13.37 13.64
CA LEU A 359 -1.64 11.92 13.48
C LEU A 359 -2.84 11.54 12.62
N ALA A 360 -2.59 11.37 11.33
CA ALA A 360 -3.59 10.94 10.37
C ALA A 360 -3.82 9.42 10.44
N VAL A 361 -5.08 9.02 10.45
CA VAL A 361 -5.52 7.63 10.50
C VAL A 361 -6.73 7.42 9.58
N GLY A 362 -6.90 6.18 9.13
CA GLY A 362 -8.01 5.79 8.27
C GLY A 362 -8.39 4.33 8.47
N ALA A 363 -9.54 3.97 7.92
CA ALA A 363 -10.06 2.62 7.85
C ALA A 363 -10.42 2.28 6.41
N THR A 364 -10.26 1.00 6.07
CA THR A 364 -10.64 0.48 4.75
C THR A 364 -12.14 0.29 4.73
N LEU A 365 -12.81 1.07 3.90
CA LEU A 365 -14.26 1.06 3.76
C LEU A 365 -14.64 0.05 2.67
N VAL A 366 -15.44 -0.93 3.04
CA VAL A 366 -16.02 -1.93 2.14
C VAL A 366 -17.55 -1.85 2.19
N ARG A 367 -18.23 -2.54 1.27
CA ARG A 367 -19.71 -2.52 1.18
C ARG A 367 -20.44 -2.86 2.49
N HIS A 368 -19.81 -3.66 3.36
CA HIS A 368 -20.36 -4.14 4.63
C HIS A 368 -19.79 -3.39 5.85
N SER A 369 -19.05 -2.30 5.63
CA SER A 369 -18.50 -1.49 6.71
C SER A 369 -19.59 -0.92 7.59
N SER A 370 -19.38 -0.99 8.91
CA SER A 370 -20.26 -0.36 9.89
C SER A 370 -19.69 1.02 10.24
N PRO A 371 -20.37 2.13 9.92
CA PRO A 371 -19.84 3.48 10.11
C PRO A 371 -19.27 3.78 11.50
N ARG A 372 -19.94 3.27 12.55
CA ARG A 372 -19.49 3.42 13.94
C ARG A 372 -18.29 2.54 14.26
N ALA A 373 -18.22 1.33 13.70
CA ALA A 373 -17.08 0.45 13.88
C ALA A 373 -15.82 1.02 13.23
N GLU A 374 -15.93 1.61 12.03
CA GLU A 374 -14.79 2.25 11.34
C GLU A 374 -14.25 3.46 12.11
N ALA A 375 -15.15 4.27 12.71
CA ALA A 375 -14.75 5.35 13.61
C ALA A 375 -14.03 4.80 14.85
N ALA A 376 -14.52 3.73 15.46
CA ALA A 376 -13.84 3.08 16.59
C ALA A 376 -12.47 2.51 16.19
N GLU A 377 -12.34 1.95 15.00
CA GLU A 377 -11.09 1.43 14.47
C GLU A 377 -10.03 2.52 14.30
N THR A 378 -10.37 3.66 13.73
CA THR A 378 -9.41 4.77 13.58
C THR A 378 -8.89 5.27 14.93
N ARG A 379 -9.70 5.25 16.00
CA ARG A 379 -9.21 5.54 17.36
C ARG A 379 -8.22 4.47 17.85
N ALA A 380 -8.55 3.19 17.65
CA ALA A 380 -7.67 2.09 18.05
C ALA A 380 -6.31 2.17 17.33
N LYS A 381 -6.31 2.53 16.03
CA LYS A 381 -5.09 2.75 15.24
C LYS A 381 -4.25 3.94 15.75
N ALA A 382 -4.89 5.01 16.23
CA ALA A 382 -4.20 6.16 16.81
C ALA A 382 -3.66 5.88 18.23
N ALA A 383 -4.36 5.04 19.01
CA ALA A 383 -4.05 4.81 20.42
C ALA A 383 -2.63 4.24 20.65
N GLY A 384 -2.12 3.38 19.76
CA GLY A 384 -0.77 2.82 19.89
C GLY A 384 0.32 3.91 19.88
N LEU A 385 0.25 4.84 18.92
CA LEU A 385 1.20 5.94 18.84
C LEU A 385 0.99 6.97 19.98
N LEU A 386 -0.27 7.26 20.33
CA LEU A 386 -0.58 8.14 21.47
C LEU A 386 -0.05 7.61 22.79
N HIS A 387 -0.04 6.29 22.96
CA HIS A 387 0.52 5.65 24.13
C HIS A 387 2.03 5.92 24.25
N ALA A 388 2.77 5.81 23.15
CA ALA A 388 4.20 6.13 23.13
C ALA A 388 4.47 7.64 23.32
N LEU A 389 3.55 8.50 22.85
CA LEU A 389 3.62 9.96 23.01
C LEU A 389 3.28 10.45 24.42
N GLY A 390 2.33 9.84 25.12
CA GLY A 390 1.74 10.40 26.35
C GLY A 390 2.45 10.09 27.67
N GLY A 391 3.58 9.35 27.64
CA GLY A 391 4.41 9.09 28.83
C GLY A 391 3.77 8.29 29.97
N ALA A 392 2.48 7.92 29.89
CA ALA A 392 1.85 7.04 30.86
C ALA A 392 2.33 5.61 30.62
N ALA A 393 3.02 5.02 31.59
CA ALA A 393 3.20 3.57 31.65
C ALA A 393 1.82 2.92 31.56
N GLY A 394 1.54 2.29 30.42
CA GLY A 394 0.35 1.47 30.26
C GLY A 394 0.51 0.19 31.05
N PRO A 395 -0.55 -0.61 31.22
CA PRO A 395 -0.38 -1.95 31.78
C PRO A 395 0.69 -2.67 30.96
N ASP A 396 1.63 -3.31 31.67
CA ASP A 396 2.73 -4.08 31.09
C ASP A 396 2.22 -4.81 29.85
N VAL A 397 2.76 -4.45 28.67
CA VAL A 397 2.54 -5.26 27.47
C VAL A 397 3.17 -6.60 27.82
N PRO A 398 2.39 -7.70 27.91
CA PRO A 398 2.95 -8.99 28.26
C PRO A 398 4.08 -9.29 27.27
N PRO A 399 5.24 -9.80 27.73
CA PRO A 399 6.30 -10.19 26.82
C PRO A 399 5.70 -11.12 25.75
N LEU A 400 6.10 -10.90 24.49
CA LEU A 400 5.68 -11.78 23.40
C LEU A 400 5.94 -13.24 23.82
N PRO A 401 4.95 -14.14 23.66
CA PRO A 401 5.14 -15.53 24.03
C PRO A 401 6.36 -16.10 23.28
N THR A 402 7.16 -16.92 23.97
CA THR A 402 8.39 -17.52 23.43
C THR A 402 8.12 -18.44 22.23
N ALA A 403 6.88 -18.91 22.08
CA ALA A 403 6.40 -19.58 20.88
C ALA A 403 5.45 -18.65 20.12
N ARG A 404 5.79 -18.33 18.87
CA ARG A 404 4.91 -17.57 17.96
C ARG A 404 3.64 -18.37 17.69
N SER A 405 2.48 -17.73 17.80
CA SER A 405 1.20 -18.37 17.52
C SER A 405 1.14 -18.83 16.05
N GLY A 406 1.80 -18.11 15.16
CA GLY A 406 1.94 -18.44 13.74
C GLY A 406 2.60 -19.79 13.45
N ASP A 407 3.45 -20.30 14.36
CA ASP A 407 4.18 -21.56 14.15
C ASP A 407 3.38 -22.80 14.55
N ARG A 408 2.23 -22.62 15.22
CA ARG A 408 1.36 -23.73 15.65
C ARG A 408 0.78 -24.47 14.43
N PRO A 409 0.76 -25.82 14.44
CA PRO A 409 0.27 -26.62 13.31
C PRO A 409 -1.13 -26.24 12.82
N GLU A 410 -2.05 -25.97 13.75
CA GLU A 410 -3.44 -25.61 13.47
C GLU A 410 -3.54 -24.26 12.76
N VAL A 411 -2.73 -23.29 13.19
CA VAL A 411 -2.63 -21.96 12.59
C VAL A 411 -2.01 -22.06 11.19
N ARG A 412 -0.94 -22.84 11.03
CA ARG A 412 -0.30 -23.07 9.72
C ARG A 412 -1.20 -23.80 8.74
N GLU A 413 -2.02 -24.73 9.21
CA GLU A 413 -3.01 -25.42 8.38
C GLU A 413 -4.12 -24.46 7.95
N ALA A 414 -4.69 -23.68 8.87
CA ALA A 414 -5.70 -22.68 8.55
C ALA A 414 -5.19 -21.64 7.53
N LEU A 415 -3.96 -21.15 7.72
CA LEU A 415 -3.31 -20.24 6.77
C LEU A 415 -3.10 -20.90 5.41
N ARG A 416 -2.58 -22.13 5.33
CA ARG A 416 -2.41 -22.85 4.05
C ARG A 416 -3.74 -23.09 3.34
N GLY A 417 -4.81 -23.36 4.08
CA GLY A 417 -6.15 -23.51 3.56
C GLY A 417 -6.63 -22.29 2.75
N ARG A 418 -6.20 -21.08 3.12
CA ARG A 418 -6.50 -19.85 2.37
C ARG A 418 -5.84 -19.81 0.97
N ASN A 419 -4.87 -20.65 0.64
CA ASN A 419 -4.37 -20.69 -0.73
C ASN A 419 -5.30 -21.46 -1.68
N ALA A 420 -6.27 -22.22 -1.16
CA ALA A 420 -7.19 -23.00 -2.00
C ALA A 420 -8.07 -22.15 -2.92
N ASP A 421 -8.22 -20.86 -2.62
CA ASP A 421 -9.01 -19.90 -3.39
C ASP A 421 -8.15 -18.94 -4.23
N ILE A 422 -6.81 -19.02 -4.17
CA ILE A 422 -5.93 -18.22 -5.03
C ILE A 422 -5.63 -18.99 -6.31
N ALA A 423 -5.56 -18.28 -7.44
CA ALA A 423 -5.23 -18.90 -8.71
C ALA A 423 -3.79 -19.49 -8.71
N ASP A 424 -3.67 -20.76 -9.11
CA ASP A 424 -2.39 -21.50 -9.21
C ASP A 424 -1.30 -20.77 -9.99
N PHE A 425 -1.71 -19.97 -10.98
CA PHE A 425 -0.83 -19.11 -11.76
C PHE A 425 0.04 -18.22 -10.86
N TRP A 426 -0.60 -17.54 -9.90
CA TRP A 426 0.07 -16.61 -8.99
C TRP A 426 0.80 -17.32 -7.86
N LEU A 427 0.33 -18.49 -7.43
CA LEU A 427 1.06 -19.34 -6.48
C LEU A 427 2.30 -19.98 -7.13
N GLY A 428 2.44 -19.87 -8.45
CA GLY A 428 3.58 -20.38 -9.19
C GLY A 428 3.64 -21.91 -9.21
N ALA A 429 2.49 -22.56 -8.99
CA ALA A 429 2.31 -24.01 -9.07
C ALA A 429 2.32 -24.51 -10.52
N THR A 430 2.07 -23.62 -11.48
CA THR A 430 2.12 -23.95 -12.91
C THR A 430 3.56 -23.98 -13.43
N PRO A 431 4.04 -25.09 -14.02
CA PRO A 431 5.39 -25.16 -14.55
C PRO A 431 5.65 -24.14 -15.68
N PRO A 432 6.88 -23.61 -15.82
CA PRO A 432 7.23 -22.74 -16.93
C PRO A 432 6.89 -23.37 -18.28
N GLY A 433 6.16 -22.63 -19.12
CA GLY A 433 5.75 -23.10 -20.44
C GLY A 433 4.52 -24.03 -20.48
N ALA A 434 4.02 -24.50 -19.33
CA ALA A 434 2.85 -25.39 -19.29
C ALA A 434 1.55 -24.71 -19.76
N LEU A 435 1.50 -23.38 -19.72
CA LEU A 435 0.36 -22.58 -20.18
C LEU A 435 0.40 -22.24 -21.67
N ARG A 436 1.48 -22.56 -22.39
CA ARG A 436 1.64 -22.15 -23.78
C ARG A 436 0.55 -22.75 -24.66
N VAL A 437 -0.13 -21.89 -25.40
CA VAL A 437 -1.15 -22.25 -26.39
C VAL A 437 -0.53 -22.06 -27.78
N PRO A 438 -0.27 -23.13 -28.55
CA PRO A 438 0.40 -23.06 -29.85
C PRO A 438 -0.23 -22.05 -30.82
N GLU A 439 -1.55 -21.94 -30.82
CA GLU A 439 -2.34 -21.08 -31.71
C GLU A 439 -2.16 -19.58 -31.42
N LEU A 440 -1.80 -19.24 -30.17
CA LEU A 440 -1.59 -17.86 -29.73
C LEU A 440 -0.13 -17.42 -29.83
N LYS A 441 0.80 -18.34 -30.12
CA LYS A 441 2.23 -18.04 -30.19
C LYS A 441 2.51 -16.97 -31.25
N GLY A 442 3.15 -15.89 -30.83
CA GLY A 442 3.56 -14.79 -31.73
C GLY A 442 2.42 -13.88 -32.20
N ARG A 443 1.19 -14.08 -31.69
CA ARG A 443 0.08 -13.15 -31.91
C ARG A 443 0.32 -11.86 -31.14
N LYS A 444 -0.10 -10.73 -31.70
CA LYS A 444 -0.09 -9.41 -31.07
C LYS A 444 -1.49 -9.08 -30.56
N ILE A 445 -1.66 -8.97 -29.25
CA ILE A 445 -2.95 -8.66 -28.63
C ILE A 445 -2.92 -7.24 -28.07
N LEU A 446 -3.94 -6.44 -28.38
CA LEU A 446 -4.17 -5.17 -27.72
C LEU A 446 -4.98 -5.39 -26.45
N VAL A 447 -4.56 -4.82 -25.32
CA VAL A 447 -5.33 -4.77 -24.08
C VAL A 447 -5.73 -3.32 -23.83
N VAL A 448 -7.03 -3.07 -23.75
CA VAL A 448 -7.58 -1.74 -23.51
C VAL A 448 -7.74 -1.53 -22.00
N ASP A 449 -7.06 -0.52 -21.46
CA ASP A 449 -7.16 -0.11 -20.06
C ASP A 449 -8.26 0.94 -19.86
N ALA A 450 -9.27 0.59 -19.06
CA ALA A 450 -10.38 1.45 -18.71
C ALA A 450 -10.30 1.92 -17.25
N GLU A 451 -9.10 2.32 -16.81
CA GLU A 451 -8.80 2.80 -15.45
C GLU A 451 -8.81 1.71 -14.36
N ASP A 452 -8.62 0.45 -14.75
CA ASP A 452 -8.36 -0.65 -13.82
C ASP A 452 -7.09 -1.41 -14.22
N ALA A 453 -6.10 -1.35 -13.34
CA ALA A 453 -4.80 -1.98 -13.54
C ALA A 453 -4.85 -3.53 -13.57
N PHE A 454 -6.02 -4.16 -13.42
CA PHE A 454 -6.23 -5.58 -13.73
C PHE A 454 -5.78 -5.93 -15.16
N THR A 455 -5.74 -4.96 -16.08
CA THR A 455 -5.10 -5.11 -17.40
C THR A 455 -3.64 -5.60 -17.32
N ALA A 456 -2.87 -5.17 -16.32
CA ALA A 456 -1.50 -5.64 -16.14
C ALA A 456 -1.43 -7.13 -15.76
N MET A 457 -2.39 -7.60 -14.96
CA MET A 457 -2.55 -9.02 -14.64
C MET A 457 -2.95 -9.84 -15.86
N ILE A 458 -3.86 -9.30 -16.68
CA ILE A 458 -4.25 -9.91 -17.97
C ILE A 458 -3.03 -10.04 -18.88
N VAL A 459 -2.18 -9.02 -18.99
CA VAL A 459 -0.95 -9.06 -19.78
C VAL A 459 -0.03 -10.20 -19.32
N GLN A 460 0.22 -10.33 -18.02
CA GLN A 460 1.05 -11.42 -17.46
C GLN A 460 0.53 -12.81 -17.85
N GLN A 461 -0.80 -13.00 -17.77
CA GLN A 461 -1.44 -14.26 -18.14
C GLN A 461 -1.41 -14.48 -19.66
N LEU A 462 -1.71 -13.47 -20.47
CA LEU A 462 -1.62 -13.54 -21.93
C LEU A 462 -0.21 -13.91 -22.38
N GLU A 463 0.83 -13.24 -21.87
CA GLU A 463 2.22 -13.56 -22.21
C GLU A 463 2.63 -14.96 -21.74
N ALA A 464 2.03 -15.47 -20.65
CA ALA A 464 2.17 -16.86 -20.22
C ALA A 464 1.52 -17.87 -21.19
N LEU A 465 0.52 -17.46 -21.97
CA LEU A 465 -0.07 -18.26 -23.04
C LEU A 465 0.77 -18.23 -24.35
N GLY A 466 1.65 -17.25 -24.53
CA GLY A 466 2.53 -17.13 -25.72
C GLY A 466 2.38 -15.92 -26.67
N PRO A 467 1.29 -15.14 -26.69
CA PRO A 467 1.23 -13.88 -27.45
C PRO A 467 2.07 -12.77 -26.80
N THR A 468 2.27 -11.67 -27.53
CA THR A 468 2.70 -10.39 -26.96
C THR A 468 1.48 -9.51 -26.72
N ALA A 469 1.50 -8.73 -25.64
CA ALA A 469 0.40 -7.84 -25.31
C ALA A 469 0.87 -6.38 -25.22
N GLU A 470 0.11 -5.48 -25.83
CA GLU A 470 0.30 -4.02 -25.74
C GLU A 470 -0.87 -3.43 -24.97
N VAL A 471 -0.63 -2.52 -24.02
CA VAL A 471 -1.70 -1.86 -23.26
C VAL A 471 -1.90 -0.45 -23.79
N LEU A 472 -3.15 -0.10 -24.15
CA LEU A 472 -3.55 1.28 -24.44
C LEU A 472 -4.71 1.70 -23.55
N ARG A 473 -4.61 2.90 -22.98
CA ARG A 473 -5.71 3.50 -22.21
C ARG A 473 -6.87 3.89 -23.13
N TYR A 474 -8.09 3.83 -22.62
CA TYR A 474 -9.33 4.03 -23.37
C TYR A 474 -9.37 5.36 -24.15
N ASP A 475 -8.78 6.42 -23.59
CA ASP A 475 -8.73 7.76 -24.18
C ASP A 475 -7.70 7.91 -25.31
N ARG A 476 -6.86 6.89 -25.53
CA ARG A 476 -5.87 6.81 -26.62
C ARG A 476 -6.25 5.80 -27.70
N LEU A 477 -7.45 5.23 -27.66
CA LEU A 477 -7.89 4.18 -28.60
C LEU A 477 -8.21 4.66 -30.00
N HIS A 478 -8.52 5.94 -30.18
CA HIS A 478 -9.05 6.45 -31.44
C HIS A 478 -8.10 6.16 -32.61
N GLY A 479 -8.56 5.35 -33.58
CA GLY A 479 -7.77 4.95 -34.75
C GLY A 479 -6.61 3.99 -34.46
N ARG A 480 -6.62 3.30 -33.31
CA ARG A 480 -5.49 2.47 -32.82
C ARG A 480 -5.85 1.00 -32.58
N LEU A 481 -6.99 0.54 -33.09
CA LEU A 481 -7.41 -0.87 -33.00
C LEU A 481 -6.83 -1.76 -34.11
N ASP A 482 -6.30 -1.15 -35.18
CA ASP A 482 -5.76 -1.87 -36.33
C ASP A 482 -4.36 -2.45 -36.04
N GLY A 483 -4.00 -3.52 -36.76
CA GLY A 483 -2.66 -4.14 -36.68
C GLY A 483 -2.44 -5.08 -35.50
N PHE A 484 -3.52 -5.48 -34.82
CA PHE A 484 -3.52 -6.51 -33.78
C PHE A 484 -4.29 -7.75 -34.26
N ASP A 485 -3.91 -8.93 -33.78
CA ASP A 485 -4.60 -10.19 -34.09
C ASP A 485 -5.91 -10.34 -33.29
N ALA A 486 -5.97 -9.74 -32.10
CA ALA A 486 -7.14 -9.71 -31.24
C ALA A 486 -7.07 -8.54 -30.26
N VAL A 487 -8.22 -8.20 -29.66
CA VAL A 487 -8.33 -7.14 -28.65
C VAL A 487 -8.95 -7.68 -27.36
N VAL A 488 -8.40 -7.31 -26.20
CA VAL A 488 -9.04 -7.50 -24.90
C VAL A 488 -9.53 -6.14 -24.43
N MET A 489 -10.85 -5.95 -24.43
CA MET A 489 -11.50 -4.78 -23.85
C MET A 489 -11.53 -4.95 -22.33
N GLY A 490 -10.69 -4.19 -21.62
CA GLY A 490 -10.43 -4.40 -20.20
C GLY A 490 -11.54 -3.93 -19.25
N PRO A 491 -11.38 -4.24 -17.96
CA PRO A 491 -12.29 -3.79 -16.91
C PRO A 491 -12.07 -2.32 -16.53
N GLY A 492 -13.00 -1.76 -15.78
CA GLY A 492 -12.96 -0.39 -15.28
C GLY A 492 -14.07 -0.10 -14.27
N PRO A 493 -13.97 1.00 -13.50
CA PRO A 493 -15.04 1.48 -12.64
C PRO A 493 -16.12 2.24 -13.42
N GLY A 494 -17.30 2.44 -12.81
CA GLY A 494 -18.37 3.30 -13.31
C GLY A 494 -19.66 2.57 -13.71
N ASP A 495 -20.69 3.33 -14.09
CA ASP A 495 -21.97 2.80 -14.57
C ASP A 495 -21.90 2.52 -16.09
N PRO A 496 -22.04 1.26 -16.55
CA PRO A 496 -22.02 0.92 -17.98
C PRO A 496 -23.19 1.52 -18.79
N GLN A 497 -24.18 2.10 -18.13
CA GLN A 497 -25.32 2.80 -18.74
C GLN A 497 -25.08 4.31 -18.89
N ASP A 498 -24.07 4.87 -18.23
CA ASP A 498 -23.75 6.30 -18.36
C ASP A 498 -23.01 6.57 -19.67
N THR A 499 -23.74 6.73 -20.76
CA THR A 499 -23.16 7.01 -22.09
C THR A 499 -22.59 8.41 -22.22
N ALA A 500 -22.79 9.31 -21.25
CA ALA A 500 -22.19 10.63 -21.23
C ALA A 500 -20.77 10.61 -20.66
N ASP A 501 -20.43 9.58 -19.86
CA ASP A 501 -19.07 9.36 -19.40
C ASP A 501 -18.12 9.08 -20.59
N PRO A 502 -17.01 9.85 -20.74
CA PRO A 502 -16.10 9.70 -21.87
C PRO A 502 -15.48 8.31 -22.02
N LYS A 503 -15.25 7.60 -20.91
CA LYS A 503 -14.70 6.25 -20.93
C LYS A 503 -15.74 5.26 -21.43
N ILE A 504 -16.97 5.31 -20.91
CA ILE A 504 -18.05 4.44 -21.38
C ILE A 504 -18.33 4.68 -22.87
N ALA A 505 -18.34 5.94 -23.31
CA ALA A 505 -18.50 6.30 -24.71
C ALA A 505 -17.36 5.76 -25.60
N ALA A 506 -16.10 5.88 -25.14
CA ALA A 506 -14.94 5.35 -25.87
C ALA A 506 -14.98 3.82 -25.97
N LEU A 507 -15.33 3.13 -24.89
CA LEU A 507 -15.50 1.66 -24.89
C LEU A 507 -16.63 1.23 -25.83
N ASP A 508 -17.77 1.92 -25.81
CA ASP A 508 -18.90 1.65 -26.71
C ASP A 508 -18.51 1.82 -28.18
N ALA A 509 -17.79 2.89 -28.50
CA ALA A 509 -17.28 3.15 -29.86
C ALA A 509 -16.25 2.11 -30.32
N ALA A 510 -15.35 1.69 -29.43
CA ALA A 510 -14.38 0.64 -29.73
C ALA A 510 -15.07 -0.70 -29.97
N VAL A 511 -16.00 -1.12 -29.08
CA VAL A 511 -16.80 -2.34 -29.28
C VAL A 511 -17.61 -2.26 -30.57
N ALA A 512 -18.15 -1.09 -30.91
CA ALA A 512 -18.84 -0.88 -32.18
C ALA A 512 -17.96 -1.17 -33.38
N GLN A 513 -16.72 -0.69 -33.35
CA GLN A 513 -15.75 -0.92 -34.41
C GLN A 513 -15.37 -2.39 -34.51
N LEU A 514 -15.02 -3.02 -33.39
CA LEU A 514 -14.63 -4.44 -33.35
C LEU A 514 -15.72 -5.36 -33.93
N LEU A 515 -16.99 -5.09 -33.61
CA LEU A 515 -18.12 -5.84 -34.17
C LEU A 515 -18.31 -5.61 -35.67
N ARG A 516 -18.16 -4.37 -36.16
CA ARG A 516 -18.28 -4.05 -37.60
C ARG A 516 -17.18 -4.70 -38.41
N ASP A 517 -15.95 -4.60 -37.92
CA ASP A 517 -14.74 -5.04 -38.62
C ASP A 517 -14.50 -6.54 -38.43
N ARG A 518 -15.27 -7.18 -37.53
CA ARG A 518 -15.14 -8.60 -37.13
C ARG A 518 -13.74 -8.95 -36.62
N LEU A 519 -13.07 -7.99 -35.98
CA LEU A 519 -11.81 -8.24 -35.30
C LEU A 519 -12.08 -9.08 -34.03
N PRO A 520 -11.38 -10.21 -33.80
CA PRO A 520 -11.61 -11.03 -32.62
C PRO A 520 -11.36 -10.23 -31.34
N PHE A 521 -12.30 -10.29 -30.38
CA PHE A 521 -12.11 -9.62 -29.11
C PHE A 521 -12.74 -10.34 -27.93
N LEU A 522 -12.18 -10.10 -26.75
CA LEU A 522 -12.71 -10.50 -25.44
C LEU A 522 -13.07 -9.23 -24.67
N ALA A 523 -14.28 -9.15 -24.12
CA ALA A 523 -14.69 -8.06 -23.26
C ALA A 523 -14.77 -8.52 -21.80
N VAL A 524 -14.15 -7.75 -20.89
CA VAL A 524 -14.00 -8.11 -19.48
C VAL A 524 -14.73 -7.09 -18.59
N CYS A 525 -15.53 -7.58 -17.64
CA CYS A 525 -16.26 -6.78 -16.64
C CYS A 525 -17.03 -5.57 -17.24
N LEU A 526 -16.56 -4.33 -17.01
CA LEU A 526 -17.20 -3.12 -17.55
C LEU A 526 -17.38 -3.19 -19.07
N SER A 527 -16.34 -3.59 -19.80
CA SER A 527 -16.43 -3.74 -21.25
C SER A 527 -17.41 -4.83 -21.67
N HIS A 528 -17.58 -5.90 -20.88
CA HIS A 528 -18.59 -6.92 -21.12
C HIS A 528 -20.01 -6.37 -20.91
N GLN A 529 -20.22 -5.51 -19.92
CA GLN A 529 -21.50 -4.85 -19.68
C GLN A 529 -21.83 -3.87 -20.82
N VAL A 530 -20.84 -3.10 -21.28
CA VAL A 530 -20.98 -2.22 -22.46
C VAL A 530 -21.34 -3.02 -23.71
N LEU A 531 -20.66 -4.15 -23.96
CA LEU A 531 -21.01 -5.06 -25.05
C LEU A 531 -22.44 -5.59 -24.91
N SER A 532 -22.82 -6.05 -23.73
CA SER A 532 -24.16 -6.59 -23.45
C SER A 532 -25.26 -5.56 -23.74
N ARG A 533 -25.09 -4.32 -23.26
CA ARG A 533 -25.99 -3.20 -23.58
C ARG A 533 -26.10 -2.98 -25.08
N ARG A 534 -24.96 -2.97 -25.79
CA ARG A 534 -24.93 -2.78 -27.25
C ARG A 534 -25.64 -3.88 -28.01
N LEU A 535 -25.59 -5.12 -27.52
CA LEU A 535 -26.31 -6.26 -28.09
C LEU A 535 -27.79 -6.30 -27.71
N GLY A 536 -28.29 -5.33 -26.94
CA GLY A 536 -29.68 -5.25 -26.51
C GLY A 536 -30.02 -6.12 -25.30
N LEU A 537 -29.02 -6.62 -24.57
CA LEU A 537 -29.22 -7.33 -23.32
C LEU A 537 -29.46 -6.33 -22.17
N PRO A 538 -30.40 -6.61 -21.26
CA PRO A 538 -30.69 -5.72 -20.13
C PRO A 538 -29.52 -5.69 -19.14
N LEU A 539 -29.17 -4.50 -18.67
CA LEU A 539 -28.25 -4.30 -17.54
C LEU A 539 -29.06 -4.01 -16.28
N ILE A 540 -28.78 -4.73 -15.20
CA ILE A 540 -29.54 -4.61 -13.95
C ILE A 540 -28.56 -4.31 -12.82
N ARG A 541 -28.72 -3.15 -12.18
CA ARG A 541 -27.99 -2.86 -10.96
C ARG A 541 -28.42 -3.85 -9.87
N ARG A 542 -27.47 -4.60 -9.33
CA ARG A 542 -27.78 -5.55 -8.25
C ARG A 542 -28.22 -4.82 -6.99
N ALA A 543 -28.95 -5.49 -6.10
CA ALA A 543 -29.18 -4.96 -4.76
C ALA A 543 -27.87 -4.98 -3.95
N GLU A 544 -27.16 -6.12 -4.01
CA GLU A 544 -25.84 -6.32 -3.40
C GLU A 544 -24.74 -6.49 -4.46
N PRO A 545 -23.65 -5.70 -4.40
CA PRO A 545 -22.52 -5.83 -5.34
C PRO A 545 -21.80 -7.16 -5.16
N ASN A 546 -21.29 -7.74 -6.25
CA ASN A 546 -20.29 -8.80 -6.19
C ASN A 546 -18.89 -8.17 -6.23
N GLN A 547 -18.47 -7.47 -5.18
CA GLN A 547 -17.11 -6.90 -5.11
C GLN A 547 -16.22 -7.81 -4.27
N GLY A 548 -15.12 -8.31 -4.85
CA GLY A 548 -14.18 -9.23 -4.18
C GLY A 548 -14.82 -10.56 -3.79
N LEU A 549 -15.70 -11.12 -4.64
CA LEU A 549 -16.45 -12.33 -4.32
C LEU A 549 -16.16 -13.46 -5.30
N GLN A 550 -15.87 -14.66 -4.80
CA GLN A 550 -15.79 -15.87 -5.62
C GLN A 550 -17.12 -16.60 -5.70
N ARG A 551 -17.43 -17.13 -6.90
CA ARG A 551 -18.61 -17.97 -7.14
C ARG A 551 -18.29 -19.10 -8.11
N ALA A 552 -18.94 -20.25 -7.89
CA ALA A 552 -19.00 -21.31 -8.90
C ALA A 552 -20.14 -21.01 -9.88
N ILE A 553 -19.86 -21.09 -11.18
CA ILE A 553 -20.81 -20.86 -12.26
C ILE A 553 -20.76 -21.99 -13.29
N ASP A 554 -21.82 -22.12 -14.09
CA ASP A 554 -21.76 -22.84 -15.36
C ASP A 554 -21.30 -21.87 -16.45
N LEU A 555 -20.10 -22.10 -16.98
CA LEU A 555 -19.51 -21.36 -18.09
C LEU A 555 -19.56 -22.23 -19.33
N PHE A 556 -20.68 -22.14 -20.07
CA PHE A 556 -20.94 -22.90 -21.30
C PHE A 556 -20.84 -24.43 -21.11
N GLY A 557 -21.49 -24.95 -20.08
CA GLY A 557 -21.53 -26.39 -19.77
C GLY A 557 -20.36 -26.89 -18.93
N ARG A 558 -19.46 -25.99 -18.51
CA ARG A 558 -18.34 -26.30 -17.61
C ARG A 558 -18.52 -25.58 -16.28
N ARG A 559 -18.39 -26.33 -15.18
CA ARG A 559 -18.42 -25.72 -13.85
C ARG A 559 -17.08 -25.08 -13.53
N GLU A 560 -17.07 -23.76 -13.37
CA GLU A 560 -15.86 -22.97 -13.13
C GLU A 560 -16.02 -22.11 -11.86
N ARG A 561 -14.95 -21.90 -11.10
CA ARG A 561 -14.92 -20.98 -9.96
C ARG A 561 -14.22 -19.69 -10.38
N VAL A 562 -14.93 -18.56 -10.31
CA VAL A 562 -14.43 -17.27 -10.81
C VAL A 562 -14.63 -16.16 -9.79
N GLY A 563 -13.75 -15.15 -9.85
CA GLY A 563 -13.84 -13.92 -9.05
C GLY A 563 -14.72 -12.88 -9.74
N TYR A 564 -15.49 -12.15 -8.93
CA TYR A 564 -16.37 -11.07 -9.37
C TYR A 564 -15.98 -9.75 -8.69
N TYR A 565 -15.99 -8.69 -9.50
CA TYR A 565 -15.74 -7.30 -9.12
C TYR A 565 -16.72 -6.37 -9.84
N ASN A 566 -18.03 -6.56 -9.62
CA ASN A 566 -19.07 -5.85 -10.37
C ASN A 566 -20.31 -5.47 -9.55
N ARG A 567 -20.96 -4.38 -9.96
CA ARG A 567 -22.21 -3.87 -9.40
C ARG A 567 -23.44 -4.18 -10.27
N PHE A 568 -23.27 -4.22 -11.58
CA PHE A 568 -24.29 -4.49 -12.59
C PHE A 568 -24.18 -5.91 -13.12
#